data_AF-A0A132PHS1-F1
#
_entry.id   AF-A0A132PHS1-F1
#
_cell.length_a   1.000
_cell.length_b   1.000
_cell.length_c   1.000
_cell.angle_alpha   90.00
_cell.angle_beta   90.00
_cell.angle_gamma   90.00
#
_symmetry.space_group_name_H-M   'P 1'
#
loop_
_entity.id
_entity.type
_entity.pdbx_description
1 polymer ?
#
loop_
_entity_poly.entity_id
_entity_poly.type
_entity_poly.pdbx_seq_one_letter_code
_entity_poly.pdbx_strand_id
1 'polypeptide(L)'
;MSTPRAAAFAGVLFALLFGAALILIRTALPEGAQPGSQWADGAADRLRLAAVLMPFAGIAFLWFIGVVRDGFGRYEDRFFASVFLGSGILFLAMMFVSSAVGAGLIASKAGMVDADAHAEVVAFGQMLLMALSKTYGVRMAAVFMISLATIWLKTGLMPRPLVYSTYVAALALLIAGDVSMWLVLVFPCWVLAVSIWLLVRAGVIDLPGGDEPESVGKLER
;
A
#
# COMPACT_ATOMS: atom_id res chain seq x y z
N MET A 1 9.98 11.91 23.96
CA MET A 1 10.72 11.17 22.93
C MET A 1 9.72 10.34 22.11
N SER A 2 9.93 10.26 20.79
CA SER A 2 9.60 9.15 19.87
C SER A 2 8.19 8.80 19.34
N THR A 3 7.05 9.36 19.78
CA THR A 3 5.75 8.85 19.24
C THR A 3 5.50 9.13 17.75
N PRO A 4 5.74 10.34 17.19
CA PRO A 4 5.50 10.61 15.77
C PRO A 4 6.52 9.91 14.84
N ARG A 5 7.76 9.75 15.31
CA ARG A 5 8.90 9.24 14.51
C ARG A 5 8.83 7.72 14.30
N ALA A 6 8.58 6.97 15.38
CA ALA A 6 8.38 5.52 15.30
C ALA A 6 7.19 5.16 14.40
N ALA A 7 6.22 6.06 14.32
CA ALA A 7 4.98 5.81 13.65
C ALA A 7 5.04 6.20 12.15
N ALA A 8 5.80 7.22 11.74
CA ALA A 8 6.10 7.46 10.32
C ALA A 8 6.91 6.31 9.67
N PHE A 9 7.68 5.58 10.48
CA PHE A 9 8.36 4.35 10.04
C PHE A 9 7.39 3.23 9.68
N ALA A 10 6.17 3.21 10.25
CA ALA A 10 5.16 2.20 9.95
C ALA A 10 4.72 2.24 8.48
N GLY A 11 4.58 3.44 7.90
CA GLY A 11 4.23 3.57 6.49
C GLY A 11 5.35 3.14 5.55
N VAL A 12 6.61 3.42 5.90
CA VAL A 12 7.79 2.90 5.18
C VAL A 12 7.81 1.37 5.24
N LEU A 13 7.66 0.81 6.44
CA LEU A 13 7.64 -0.63 6.66
C LEU A 13 6.50 -1.30 5.89
N PHE A 14 5.30 -0.72 5.92
CA PHE A 14 4.17 -1.19 5.11
C PHE A 14 4.52 -1.21 3.62
N ALA A 15 5.01 -0.09 3.08
CA ALA A 15 5.31 0.02 1.67
C ALA A 15 6.34 -1.01 1.20
N LEU A 16 7.37 -1.25 2.01
CA LEU A 16 8.39 -2.25 1.73
C LEU A 16 7.84 -3.68 1.83
N LEU A 17 7.14 -4.02 2.91
CA LEU A 17 6.58 -5.37 3.11
C LEU A 17 5.52 -5.70 2.07
N PHE A 18 4.58 -4.78 1.84
CA PHE A 18 3.49 -4.96 0.88
C PHE A 18 4.02 -4.96 -0.55
N GLY A 19 4.92 -4.03 -0.89
CA GLY A 19 5.60 -4.00 -2.18
C GLY A 19 6.38 -5.28 -2.45
N ALA A 20 7.14 -5.77 -1.48
CA ALA A 20 7.87 -7.04 -1.58
C ALA A 20 6.91 -8.22 -1.78
N ALA A 21 5.83 -8.30 -1.00
CA ALA A 21 4.82 -9.35 -1.16
C ALA A 21 4.21 -9.35 -2.56
N LEU A 22 3.84 -8.17 -3.10
CA LEU A 22 3.32 -8.04 -4.45
C LEU A 22 4.34 -8.47 -5.52
N ILE A 23 5.61 -8.05 -5.38
CA ILE A 23 6.68 -8.44 -6.32
C ILE A 23 6.92 -9.96 -6.27
N LEU A 24 6.92 -10.57 -5.09
CA LEU A 24 7.08 -12.01 -4.92
C LEU A 24 5.93 -12.79 -5.57
N ILE A 25 4.67 -12.38 -5.33
CA ILE A 25 3.50 -12.99 -5.97
C ILE A 25 3.60 -12.86 -7.49
N ARG A 26 4.01 -11.68 -7.98
CA ARG A 26 4.05 -11.35 -9.40
C ARG A 26 5.16 -12.05 -10.17
N THR A 27 6.31 -12.25 -9.53
CA THR A 27 7.41 -13.04 -10.09
C THR A 27 7.17 -14.55 -10.00
N ALA A 28 6.30 -15.00 -9.08
CA ALA A 28 5.88 -16.39 -8.98
C ALA A 28 4.78 -16.77 -9.99
N LEU A 29 3.86 -15.85 -10.32
CA LEU A 29 2.80 -16.04 -11.33
C LEU A 29 2.79 -14.89 -12.35
N PRO A 30 3.55 -15.01 -13.46
CA PRO A 30 3.52 -14.04 -14.56
C PRO A 30 2.15 -14.00 -15.27
N GLU A 31 1.80 -12.86 -15.87
CA GLU A 31 0.54 -12.72 -16.63
C GLU A 31 0.50 -13.68 -17.83
N GLY A 32 -0.62 -14.38 -18.01
CA GLY A 32 -0.79 -15.37 -19.08
C GLY A 32 -0.06 -16.70 -18.87
N ALA A 33 0.52 -16.91 -17.68
CA ALA A 33 1.21 -18.15 -17.40
C ALA A 33 0.21 -19.31 -17.33
N GLN A 34 0.49 -20.38 -18.08
CA GLN A 34 -0.40 -21.54 -18.20
C GLN A 34 -0.68 -22.16 -16.81
N PRO A 35 -1.85 -22.79 -16.62
CA PRO A 35 -2.14 -23.58 -15.43
C PRO A 35 -0.98 -24.55 -15.17
N GLY A 36 -0.24 -24.33 -14.08
CA GLY A 36 0.93 -25.12 -13.71
C GLY A 36 2.30 -24.42 -13.79
N SER A 37 2.38 -23.21 -14.31
CA SER A 37 3.59 -22.35 -14.20
C SER A 37 3.98 -22.00 -12.75
N GLN A 38 3.02 -22.06 -11.82
CA GLN A 38 3.24 -21.98 -10.37
C GLN A 38 4.13 -23.11 -9.80
N TRP A 39 4.44 -24.14 -10.61
CA TRP A 39 5.28 -25.28 -10.26
C TRP A 39 6.73 -25.18 -10.73
N ALA A 40 7.14 -24.03 -11.31
CA ALA A 40 8.56 -23.76 -11.54
C ALA A 40 9.30 -23.63 -10.20
N ASP A 41 10.51 -24.20 -10.11
CA ASP A 41 11.32 -24.21 -8.89
C ASP A 41 11.41 -22.80 -8.26
N GLY A 42 11.04 -22.70 -6.98
CA GLY A 42 11.04 -21.47 -6.20
C GLY A 42 9.79 -20.59 -6.28
N ALA A 43 8.81 -20.87 -7.15
CA ALA A 43 7.54 -20.11 -7.17
C ALA A 43 6.71 -20.32 -5.89
N ALA A 44 6.62 -21.57 -5.41
CA ALA A 44 5.93 -21.90 -4.17
C ALA A 44 6.56 -21.22 -2.94
N ASP A 45 7.89 -21.14 -2.88
CA ASP A 45 8.61 -20.50 -1.76
C ASP A 45 8.40 -18.98 -1.75
N ARG A 46 8.43 -18.33 -2.92
CA ARG A 46 8.11 -16.89 -3.04
C ARG A 46 6.66 -16.61 -2.60
N LEU A 47 5.73 -17.48 -2.97
CA LEU A 47 4.32 -17.33 -2.64
C LEU A 47 4.05 -17.58 -1.15
N ARG A 48 4.74 -18.55 -0.53
CA ARG A 48 4.77 -18.76 0.93
C ARG A 48 5.35 -17.56 1.65
N LEU A 49 6.49 -17.03 1.18
CA LEU A 49 7.11 -15.85 1.78
C LEU A 49 6.17 -14.63 1.70
N ALA A 50 5.54 -14.40 0.56
CA ALA A 50 4.55 -13.32 0.41
C ALA A 50 3.38 -13.47 1.39
N ALA A 51 2.88 -14.70 1.57
CA ALA A 51 1.81 -14.98 2.53
C ALA A 51 2.25 -14.74 3.99
N VAL A 52 3.51 -15.00 4.33
CA VAL A 52 4.08 -14.69 5.65
C VAL A 52 4.26 -13.18 5.84
N LEU A 53 4.64 -12.43 4.80
CA LEU A 53 4.83 -10.97 4.87
C LEU A 53 3.50 -10.21 4.99
N MET A 54 2.42 -10.73 4.42
CA MET A 54 1.15 -10.01 4.30
C MET A 54 0.57 -9.55 5.65
N PRO A 55 0.49 -10.38 6.72
CA PRO A 55 -0.01 -9.94 8.02
C PRO A 55 0.84 -8.80 8.63
N PHE A 56 2.16 -8.88 8.52
CA PHE A 56 3.05 -7.82 9.02
C PHE A 56 2.87 -6.52 8.25
N ALA A 57 2.70 -6.60 6.92
CA ALA A 57 2.34 -5.44 6.11
C ALA A 57 1.02 -4.83 6.62
N GLY A 58 0.00 -5.65 6.87
CA GLY A 58 -1.27 -5.16 7.39
C GLY A 58 -1.20 -4.48 8.75
N ILE A 59 -0.42 -5.03 9.69
CA ILE A 59 -0.18 -4.39 10.99
C ILE A 59 0.48 -3.03 10.78
N ALA A 60 1.53 -2.96 9.96
CA ALA A 60 2.21 -1.71 9.64
C ALA A 60 1.26 -0.68 8.97
N PHE A 61 0.33 -1.15 8.12
CA PHE A 61 -0.68 -0.30 7.51
C PHE A 61 -1.67 0.29 8.51
N LEU A 62 -2.14 -0.51 9.47
CA LEU A 62 -3.02 -0.02 10.53
C LEU A 62 -2.34 1.04 11.40
N TRP A 63 -1.04 0.86 11.70
CA TRP A 63 -0.24 1.89 12.37
C TRP A 63 -0.10 3.14 11.52
N PHE A 64 0.18 3.02 10.22
CA PHE A 64 0.21 4.15 9.30
C PHE A 64 -1.10 4.94 9.28
N ILE A 65 -2.26 4.26 9.24
CA ILE A 65 -3.57 4.90 9.34
C ILE A 65 -3.69 5.70 10.64
N GLY A 66 -3.26 5.13 11.78
CA GLY A 66 -3.26 5.83 13.06
C GLY A 66 -2.47 7.13 13.03
N VAL A 67 -1.28 7.11 12.43
CA VAL A 67 -0.39 8.29 12.34
C VAL A 67 -0.98 9.38 11.47
N VAL A 68 -1.46 8.99 10.29
CA VAL A 68 -2.09 9.92 9.37
C VAL A 68 -3.32 10.54 10.03
N ARG A 69 -4.09 9.74 10.78
CA ARG A 69 -5.26 10.17 11.53
C ARG A 69 -4.95 11.13 12.67
N ASP A 70 -3.89 10.87 13.44
CA ASP A 70 -3.43 11.78 14.50
C ASP A 70 -3.07 13.17 13.94
N GLY A 71 -2.65 13.23 12.68
CA GLY A 71 -2.34 14.46 11.98
C GLY A 71 -3.54 15.34 11.62
N PHE A 72 -4.77 14.82 11.62
CA PHE A 72 -5.95 15.53 11.09
C PHE A 72 -6.46 16.70 11.95
N GLY A 73 -6.06 16.79 13.21
CA GLY A 73 -6.40 17.92 14.09
C GLY A 73 -7.91 18.01 14.41
N ARG A 74 -8.39 19.24 14.69
CA ARG A 74 -9.74 19.49 15.26
C ARG A 74 -10.81 19.94 14.24
N TYR A 75 -10.46 20.01 12.95
CA TYR A 75 -11.30 20.58 11.88
C TYR A 75 -11.66 19.57 10.79
N GLU A 76 -11.63 18.28 11.11
CA GLU A 76 -11.89 17.24 10.13
C GLU A 76 -13.40 17.03 9.91
N ASP A 77 -13.78 16.98 8.64
CA ASP A 77 -15.12 16.61 8.21
C ASP A 77 -15.32 15.11 8.47
N ARG A 78 -16.17 14.78 9.46
CA ARG A 78 -16.44 13.40 9.93
C ARG A 78 -16.76 12.43 8.80
N PHE A 79 -17.34 12.93 7.70
CA PHE A 79 -17.63 12.12 6.53
C PHE A 79 -16.34 11.55 5.92
N PHE A 80 -15.37 12.41 5.59
CA PHE A 80 -14.12 11.98 4.97
C PHE A 80 -13.26 11.14 5.90
N ALA A 81 -13.25 11.44 7.20
CA ALA A 81 -12.57 10.62 8.20
C ALA A 81 -13.11 9.18 8.25
N SER A 82 -14.44 9.04 8.16
CA SER A 82 -15.12 7.73 8.15
C SER A 82 -14.84 6.96 6.85
N VAL A 83 -14.88 7.65 5.70
CA VAL A 83 -14.58 7.04 4.40
C VAL A 83 -13.10 6.66 4.31
N PHE A 84 -12.19 7.48 4.81
CA PHE A 84 -10.76 7.18 4.91
C PHE A 84 -10.51 5.90 5.71
N LEU A 85 -11.04 5.81 6.93
CA LEU A 85 -10.84 4.64 7.78
C LEU A 85 -11.50 3.39 7.17
N GLY A 86 -12.75 3.53 6.71
CA GLY A 86 -13.52 2.42 6.14
C GLY A 86 -12.87 1.85 4.87
N SER A 87 -12.44 2.71 3.95
CA SER A 87 -11.76 2.27 2.72
C SER A 87 -10.39 1.64 2.99
N GLY A 88 -9.62 2.18 3.94
CA GLY A 88 -8.34 1.58 4.34
C GLY A 88 -8.49 0.18 4.94
N ILE A 89 -9.45 0.00 5.85
CA ILE A 89 -9.72 -1.31 6.45
C ILE A 89 -10.27 -2.29 5.40
N LEU A 90 -11.17 -1.86 4.52
CA LEU A 90 -11.68 -2.70 3.43
C LEU A 90 -10.58 -3.13 2.48
N PHE A 91 -9.70 -2.21 2.07
CA PHE A 91 -8.52 -2.55 1.27
C PHE A 91 -7.70 -3.65 1.95
N LEU A 92 -7.39 -3.47 3.23
CA LEU A 92 -6.59 -4.43 3.98
C LEU A 92 -7.28 -5.80 4.10
N ALA A 93 -8.57 -5.81 4.41
CA ALA A 93 -9.36 -7.03 4.50
C ALA A 93 -9.35 -7.81 3.17
N MET A 94 -9.55 -7.13 2.04
CA MET A 94 -9.51 -7.76 0.72
C MET A 94 -8.13 -8.35 0.42
N MET A 95 -7.03 -7.68 0.81
CA MET A 95 -5.68 -8.19 0.64
C MET A 95 -5.37 -9.40 1.54
N PHE A 96 -5.87 -9.42 2.77
CA PHE A 96 -5.77 -10.58 3.66
C PHE A 96 -6.52 -11.78 3.11
N VAL A 97 -7.76 -11.60 2.64
CA VAL A 97 -8.54 -12.68 2.03
C VAL A 97 -7.84 -13.18 0.77
N SER A 98 -7.37 -12.27 -0.10
CA SER A 98 -6.62 -12.59 -1.31
C SER A 98 -5.37 -13.44 -0.99
N SER A 99 -4.59 -13.04 0.01
CA SER A 99 -3.41 -13.79 0.47
C SER A 99 -3.76 -15.14 1.12
N ALA A 100 -4.85 -15.21 1.89
CA ALA A 100 -5.30 -16.45 2.51
C ALA A 100 -5.76 -17.47 1.46
N VAL A 101 -6.48 -17.01 0.43
CA VAL A 101 -6.83 -17.84 -0.73
C VAL A 101 -5.56 -18.35 -1.42
N GLY A 102 -4.59 -17.48 -1.69
CA GLY A 102 -3.30 -17.88 -2.29
C GLY A 102 -2.56 -18.94 -1.47
N ALA A 103 -2.46 -18.76 -0.15
CA ALA A 103 -1.85 -19.74 0.75
C ALA A 103 -2.64 -21.06 0.80
N GLY A 104 -3.98 -20.98 0.82
CA GLY A 104 -4.88 -22.14 0.81
C GLY A 104 -4.75 -22.99 -0.45
N LEU A 105 -4.58 -22.35 -1.62
CA LEU A 105 -4.32 -23.05 -2.88
C LEU A 105 -2.99 -23.82 -2.87
N ILE A 106 -1.95 -23.27 -2.24
CA ILE A 106 -0.67 -23.99 -2.09
C ILE A 106 -0.82 -25.20 -1.16
N ALA A 107 -1.59 -25.05 -0.08
CA ALA A 107 -1.79 -26.10 0.92
C ALA A 107 -2.70 -27.24 0.43
N SER A 108 -3.72 -26.92 -0.39
CA SER A 108 -4.71 -27.90 -0.87
C SER A 108 -4.11 -29.01 -1.74
N LYS A 109 -2.93 -28.80 -2.32
CA LYS A 109 -2.20 -29.82 -3.09
C LYS A 109 -1.84 -31.06 -2.26
N ALA A 110 -1.64 -30.92 -0.94
CA ALA A 110 -1.11 -31.98 -0.10
C ALA A 110 -2.10 -33.12 0.21
N GLY A 111 -3.38 -33.00 -0.21
CA GLY A 111 -4.43 -33.94 0.18
C GLY A 111 -5.39 -34.39 -0.93
N MET A 112 -5.15 -34.04 -2.20
CA MET A 112 -6.07 -34.37 -3.29
C MET A 112 -5.62 -35.58 -4.12
N VAL A 113 -6.59 -36.49 -4.35
CA VAL A 113 -6.44 -37.72 -5.14
C VAL A 113 -6.91 -37.52 -6.60
N ASP A 114 -7.79 -36.54 -6.84
CA ASP A 114 -8.34 -36.19 -8.16
C ASP A 114 -7.70 -34.90 -8.70
N ALA A 115 -7.05 -35.01 -9.86
CA ALA A 115 -6.31 -33.91 -10.49
C ALA A 115 -7.22 -32.89 -11.19
N ASP A 116 -8.36 -33.33 -11.74
CA ASP A 116 -9.25 -32.45 -12.51
C ASP A 116 -10.04 -31.53 -11.58
N ALA A 117 -10.57 -32.09 -10.48
CA ALA A 117 -11.22 -31.30 -9.43
C ALA A 117 -10.26 -30.28 -8.80
N HIS A 118 -8.96 -30.62 -8.67
CA HIS A 118 -7.95 -29.69 -8.16
C HIS A 118 -7.72 -28.51 -9.12
N ALA A 119 -7.70 -28.78 -10.43
CA ALA A 119 -7.49 -27.75 -11.45
C ALA A 119 -8.62 -26.70 -11.46
N GLU A 120 -9.88 -27.12 -11.31
CA GLU A 120 -11.02 -26.19 -11.22
C GLU A 120 -10.96 -25.31 -9.98
N VAL A 121 -10.62 -25.89 -8.81
CA VAL A 121 -10.48 -25.13 -7.55
C VAL A 121 -9.33 -24.11 -7.64
N VAL A 122 -8.21 -24.50 -8.26
CA VAL A 122 -7.08 -23.58 -8.50
C VAL A 122 -7.49 -22.44 -9.42
N ALA A 123 -8.18 -22.73 -10.52
CA ALA A 123 -8.65 -21.71 -11.45
C ALA A 123 -9.62 -20.72 -10.78
N PHE A 124 -10.60 -21.22 -10.03
CA PHE A 124 -11.52 -20.39 -9.26
C PHE A 124 -10.79 -19.51 -8.24
N GLY A 125 -9.88 -20.10 -7.46
CA GLY A 125 -9.11 -19.37 -6.45
C GLY A 125 -8.22 -18.29 -7.05
N GLN A 126 -7.62 -18.54 -8.23
CA GLN A 126 -6.86 -17.53 -8.96
C GLN A 126 -7.74 -16.36 -9.42
N MET A 127 -8.93 -16.64 -9.99
CA MET A 127 -9.87 -15.59 -10.38
C MET A 127 -10.35 -14.77 -9.17
N LEU A 128 -10.66 -15.43 -8.06
CA LEU A 128 -11.07 -14.78 -6.82
C LEU A 128 -9.96 -13.90 -6.25
N LEU A 129 -8.72 -14.39 -6.23
CA LEU A 129 -7.54 -13.64 -5.80
C LEU A 129 -7.37 -12.36 -6.64
N MET A 130 -7.48 -12.47 -7.97
CA MET A 130 -7.37 -11.33 -8.89
C MET A 130 -8.49 -10.30 -8.68
N ALA A 131 -9.74 -10.76 -8.54
CA ALA A 131 -10.87 -9.87 -8.31
C ALA A 131 -10.72 -9.11 -6.97
N LEU A 132 -10.37 -9.81 -5.90
CA LEU A 132 -10.17 -9.19 -4.58
C LEU A 132 -9.02 -8.17 -4.58
N SER A 133 -7.89 -8.52 -5.20
CA SER A 133 -6.69 -7.67 -5.17
C SER A 133 -6.73 -6.53 -6.18
N LYS A 134 -6.88 -6.83 -7.48
CA LYS A 134 -6.79 -5.84 -8.56
C LYS A 134 -8.05 -5.03 -8.75
N THR A 135 -9.21 -5.68 -8.62
CA THR A 135 -10.47 -5.03 -8.95
C THR A 135 -11.02 -4.29 -7.73
N TYR A 136 -11.33 -5.01 -6.65
CA TYR A 136 -11.94 -4.41 -5.46
C TYR A 136 -10.93 -3.71 -4.56
N GLY A 137 -9.79 -4.35 -4.26
CA GLY A 137 -8.75 -3.81 -3.40
C GLY A 137 -8.22 -2.47 -3.89
N VAL A 138 -7.75 -2.40 -5.14
CA VAL A 138 -7.23 -1.15 -5.75
C VAL A 138 -8.26 -0.01 -5.70
N ARG A 139 -9.54 -0.30 -5.94
CA ARG A 139 -10.61 0.72 -5.86
C ARG A 139 -10.74 1.26 -4.43
N MET A 140 -10.68 0.40 -3.42
CA MET A 140 -10.70 0.84 -2.02
C MET A 140 -9.44 1.64 -1.65
N ALA A 141 -8.27 1.25 -2.16
CA ALA A 141 -7.03 2.03 -2.00
C ALA A 141 -7.14 3.42 -2.63
N ALA A 142 -7.78 3.54 -3.80
CA ALA A 142 -8.01 4.83 -4.43
C ALA A 142 -8.99 5.71 -3.63
N VAL A 143 -10.07 5.13 -3.09
CA VAL A 143 -11.00 5.86 -2.21
C VAL A 143 -10.30 6.35 -0.94
N PHE A 144 -9.39 5.54 -0.38
CA PHE A 144 -8.54 5.91 0.74
C PHE A 144 -7.67 7.12 0.41
N MET A 145 -7.00 7.11 -0.74
CA MET A 145 -6.16 8.20 -1.22
C MET A 145 -6.96 9.49 -1.47
N ILE A 146 -8.12 9.40 -2.14
CA ILE A 146 -9.00 10.53 -2.41
C ILE A 146 -9.50 11.19 -1.12
N SER A 147 -9.93 10.37 -0.15
CA SER A 147 -10.41 10.87 1.13
C SER A 147 -9.29 11.61 1.86
N LEU A 148 -8.09 11.00 1.91
CA LEU A 148 -6.93 11.62 2.51
C LEU A 148 -6.52 12.94 1.83
N ALA A 149 -6.45 12.95 0.51
CA ALA A 149 -6.13 14.15 -0.26
C ALA A 149 -7.14 15.28 -0.01
N THR A 150 -8.42 14.94 0.11
CA THR A 150 -9.49 15.90 0.40
C THR A 150 -9.34 16.49 1.79
N ILE A 151 -9.02 15.67 2.79
CA ILE A 151 -8.73 16.13 4.16
C ILE A 151 -7.53 17.08 4.14
N TRP A 152 -6.44 16.71 3.46
CA TRP A 152 -5.25 17.57 3.33
C TRP A 152 -5.53 18.91 2.64
N LEU A 153 -6.37 18.90 1.60
CA LEU A 153 -6.77 20.11 0.90
C LEU A 153 -7.58 21.06 1.80
N LYS A 154 -8.52 20.52 2.59
CA LYS A 154 -9.37 21.29 3.50
C LYS A 154 -8.61 21.81 4.72
N THR A 155 -7.72 21.01 5.28
CA THR A 155 -6.99 21.32 6.51
C THR A 155 -5.73 22.15 6.28
N GLY A 156 -5.24 22.24 5.03
CA GLY A 156 -3.99 22.94 4.71
C GLY A 156 -2.75 22.27 5.31
N LEU A 157 -2.87 21.02 5.78
CA LEU A 157 -1.79 20.31 6.46
C LEU A 157 -0.63 19.95 5.54
N MET A 158 -0.88 19.76 4.25
CA MET A 158 0.11 19.29 3.27
C MET A 158 0.29 20.28 2.11
N PRO A 159 1.47 20.28 1.44
CA PRO A 159 1.72 21.13 0.30
C PRO A 159 0.83 20.72 -0.89
N ARG A 160 0.30 21.72 -1.61
CA ARG A 160 -0.63 21.50 -2.74
C ARG A 160 -0.12 20.52 -3.81
N PRO A 161 1.17 20.50 -4.21
CA PRO A 161 1.68 19.52 -5.16
C PRO A 161 1.45 18.06 -4.74
N LEU A 162 1.65 17.75 -3.45
CA LEU A 162 1.46 16.39 -2.92
C LEU A 162 -0.02 15.97 -2.93
N VAL A 163 -0.91 16.93 -2.68
CA VAL A 163 -2.36 16.71 -2.76
C VAL A 163 -2.76 16.39 -4.21
N TYR A 164 -2.31 17.19 -5.17
CA TYR A 164 -2.61 16.95 -6.59
C TYR A 164 -2.02 15.62 -7.10
N SER A 165 -0.77 15.28 -6.72
CA SER A 165 -0.18 14.00 -7.10
C SER A 165 -0.96 12.81 -6.53
N THR A 166 -1.51 12.95 -5.32
CA THR A 166 -2.35 11.92 -4.70
C THR A 166 -3.65 11.72 -5.47
N TYR A 167 -4.32 12.79 -5.90
CA TYR A 167 -5.52 12.68 -6.74
C TYR A 167 -5.23 12.03 -8.08
N VAL A 168 -4.13 12.41 -8.74
CA VAL A 168 -3.72 11.81 -10.03
C VAL A 168 -3.45 10.31 -9.85
N ALA A 169 -2.70 9.93 -8.82
CA ALA A 169 -2.41 8.53 -8.53
C ALA A 169 -3.69 7.74 -8.20
N ALA A 170 -4.62 8.30 -7.42
CA ALA A 170 -5.88 7.64 -7.09
C ALA A 170 -6.79 7.47 -8.33
N LEU A 171 -6.84 8.47 -9.21
CA LEU A 171 -7.60 8.38 -10.46
C LEU A 171 -6.99 7.34 -11.40
N ALA A 172 -5.66 7.28 -11.48
CA ALA A 172 -4.97 6.23 -12.23
C ALA A 172 -5.31 4.83 -11.69
N LEU A 173 -5.37 4.66 -10.37
CA LEU A 173 -5.81 3.40 -9.74
C LEU A 173 -7.27 3.05 -10.07
N LEU A 174 -8.19 4.03 -10.09
CA LEU A 174 -9.59 3.79 -10.43
C LEU A 174 -9.82 3.40 -11.90
N ILE A 175 -9.15 4.09 -12.82
CA ILE A 175 -9.38 3.91 -14.26
C ILE A 175 -8.58 2.72 -14.78
N ALA A 176 -7.33 2.59 -14.35
CA ALA A 176 -6.39 1.63 -14.92
C ALA A 176 -6.12 0.42 -14.02
N GLY A 177 -6.81 0.28 -12.87
CA GLY A 177 -6.63 -0.83 -11.93
C GLY A 177 -6.74 -2.23 -12.55
N ASP A 178 -7.59 -2.37 -13.58
CA ASP A 178 -7.77 -3.63 -14.31
C ASP A 178 -6.89 -3.72 -15.59
N VAL A 179 -6.20 -2.65 -15.99
CA VAL A 179 -5.43 -2.55 -17.26
C VAL A 179 -3.97 -2.97 -17.08
N SER A 180 -3.33 -2.59 -15.98
CA SER A 180 -1.93 -2.95 -15.72
C SER A 180 -1.74 -3.44 -14.31
N MET A 181 -1.28 -4.68 -14.18
CA MET A 181 -1.06 -5.33 -12.89
C MET A 181 0.17 -4.80 -12.13
N TRP A 182 0.93 -3.85 -12.72
CA TRP A 182 1.93 -3.04 -12.02
C TRP A 182 1.33 -1.84 -11.29
N LEU A 183 0.11 -1.40 -11.65
CA LEU A 183 -0.51 -0.24 -11.02
C LEU A 183 -0.83 -0.48 -9.54
N VAL A 184 -0.97 -1.73 -9.11
CA VAL A 184 -1.14 -2.05 -7.69
C VAL A 184 0.05 -1.56 -6.85
N LEU A 185 1.26 -1.45 -7.43
CA LEU A 185 2.44 -0.90 -6.75
C LEU A 185 2.42 0.61 -6.60
N VAL A 186 1.57 1.33 -7.35
CA VAL A 186 1.39 2.79 -7.16
C VAL A 186 0.97 3.09 -5.73
N PHE A 187 0.14 2.24 -5.13
CA PHE A 187 -0.31 2.43 -3.76
C PHE A 187 0.83 2.37 -2.72
N PRO A 188 1.61 1.29 -2.59
CA PRO A 188 2.74 1.27 -1.66
C PRO A 188 3.81 2.31 -2.01
N CYS A 189 4.08 2.59 -3.29
CA CYS A 189 5.00 3.67 -3.67
C CYS A 189 4.52 5.04 -3.19
N TRP A 190 3.22 5.31 -3.29
CA TRP A 190 2.63 6.53 -2.77
C TRP A 190 2.68 6.58 -1.24
N VAL A 191 2.37 5.49 -0.53
CA VAL A 191 2.51 5.43 0.93
C VAL A 191 3.97 5.68 1.34
N LEU A 192 4.94 5.14 0.61
CA LEU A 192 6.36 5.40 0.85
C LEU A 192 6.69 6.88 0.70
N ALA A 193 6.25 7.51 -0.40
CA ALA A 193 6.47 8.94 -0.64
C ALA A 193 5.87 9.83 0.47
N VAL A 194 4.63 9.53 0.89
CA VAL A 194 3.97 10.23 2.01
C VAL A 194 4.73 10.04 3.31
N SER A 195 5.17 8.80 3.59
CA SER A 195 5.91 8.47 4.81
C SER A 195 7.26 9.15 4.88
N ILE A 196 8.01 9.17 3.77
CA ILE A 196 9.28 9.89 3.66
C ILE A 196 9.06 11.39 3.87
N TRP A 197 8.02 11.96 3.25
CA TRP A 197 7.72 13.38 3.42
C TRP A 197 7.37 13.72 4.88
N LEU A 198 6.58 12.88 5.55
CA LEU A 198 6.29 13.02 6.99
C LEU A 198 7.57 12.93 7.84
N LEU A 199 8.51 12.05 7.50
CA LEU A 199 9.81 11.93 8.18
C LEU A 199 10.69 13.17 7.98
N VAL A 200 10.77 13.71 6.76
CA VAL A 200 11.51 14.94 6.45
C VAL A 200 10.93 16.10 7.27
N ARG A 201 9.60 16.27 7.27
CA ARG A 201 8.93 17.32 8.05
C ARG A 201 9.12 17.16 9.56
N ALA A 202 9.24 15.93 10.06
CA ALA A 202 9.52 15.66 11.47
C ALA A 202 10.99 15.95 11.87
N GLY A 203 11.81 16.51 10.97
CA GLY A 203 13.19 16.91 11.20
C GLY A 203 14.14 15.73 11.39
N VAL A 204 13.92 14.63 10.66
CA VAL A 204 14.77 13.41 10.74
C VAL A 204 15.76 13.35 9.57
N ILE A 205 15.49 14.06 8.48
CA ILE A 205 16.36 14.14 7.29
C ILE A 205 16.63 15.62 7.04
N ASP A 206 17.77 16.12 7.53
CA ASP A 206 18.29 17.42 7.07
C ASP A 206 18.72 17.24 5.62
N LEU A 207 18.01 17.88 4.70
CA LEU A 207 18.45 18.01 3.32
C LEU A 207 19.49 19.15 3.28
N PRO A 208 20.75 18.88 2.89
CA PRO A 208 21.75 19.94 2.77
C PRO A 208 21.39 20.85 1.59
N GLY A 209 20.97 22.08 1.90
CA GLY A 209 20.84 23.15 0.91
C GLY A 209 19.57 23.96 1.09
N GLY A 210 19.63 25.01 1.91
CA GLY A 210 18.49 25.90 2.07
C GLY A 210 18.64 27.15 2.93
N ASP A 211 19.80 27.46 3.53
CA ASP A 211 20.02 28.65 4.37
C ASP A 211 21.34 29.31 3.92
N GLU A 212 21.56 30.62 3.72
CA GLU A 212 20.83 31.89 3.88
C GLU A 212 21.66 32.96 3.09
N PRO A 213 21.11 34.12 2.68
CA PRO A 213 21.93 35.25 2.25
C PRO A 213 22.60 35.90 3.48
N GLU A 214 23.94 35.88 3.52
CA GLU A 214 24.77 36.63 4.47
C GLU A 214 24.38 38.12 4.45
N SER A 215 23.66 38.59 5.47
CA SER A 215 23.63 40.01 5.82
C SER A 215 24.65 40.27 6.92
N VAL A 216 25.92 40.34 6.53
CA VAL A 216 26.99 40.85 7.40
C VAL A 216 26.89 42.37 7.46
N GLY A 217 26.00 42.85 8.33
CA GLY A 217 26.03 44.21 8.82
C GLY A 217 27.25 44.39 9.75
N LYS A 218 28.37 44.84 9.18
CA LYS A 218 29.47 45.42 9.95
C LYS A 218 29.04 46.79 10.50
N LEU A 219 28.47 46.79 11.69
CA LEU A 219 28.60 47.90 12.62
C LEU A 219 29.76 47.55 13.56
N GLU A 220 30.87 48.26 13.43
CA GLU A 220 31.77 48.70 14.51
C GLU A 220 33.09 49.22 13.90
N ARG A 221 33.12 50.52 13.58
CA ARG A 221 34.11 51.53 13.99
C ARG A 221 33.97 52.80 13.15
#